data_AF-A0A524HND8-F1
#
_entry.id   AF-A0A524HND8-F1
#
_cell.length_a   1.000
_cell.length_b   1.000
_cell.length_c   1.000
_cell.angle_alpha   90.00
_cell.angle_beta   90.00
_cell.angle_gamma   90.00
#
_symmetry.space_group_name_H-M   'P 1'
#
loop_
_entity.id
_entity.type
_entity.pdbx_description
1 polymer ?
#
loop_
_entity_poly.entity_id
_entity_poly.type
_entity_poly.pdbx_seq_one_letter_code
_entity_poly.pdbx_strand_id
1 'polypeptide(L)'
;MTTEIVAACLRADRVVVGAAFVALLTSGAAFAIDNYLNKSAVTAEATLNGSMGAQRVESPVELAAVQLGRDQYCLAEAIYHEARGEGVEGEKAVAEVILQRVRSGYYPNSICEVVYEGTDRGDRLCQFSYACDSAGDDPIEPNAWERSQQLASRIMAGSIKLGGQTGNATNYHTVAVSPDWAGAMERTRQIGNHVFYRRAPLIRAKAETEENPAAPSGVLLRDGTIVPYDDPTLVPASSLEIKTKIEIDRAVSDGS
;
A
#
# COMPACT_ATOMS: atom_id res chain seq x y z
N MET A 1 40.15 -23.82 -13.03
CA MET A 1 39.68 -22.81 -12.07
C MET A 1 39.72 -21.46 -12.79
N THR A 2 38.60 -21.11 -13.42
CA THR A 2 37.85 -19.86 -13.18
C THR A 2 38.51 -18.57 -13.68
N THR A 3 38.34 -18.24 -14.96
CA THR A 3 38.47 -16.85 -15.45
C THR A 3 37.84 -16.55 -16.83
N GLU A 4 36.95 -17.39 -17.40
CA GLU A 4 36.37 -17.10 -18.73
C GLU A 4 34.87 -16.83 -18.77
N ILE A 5 34.15 -16.87 -17.63
CA ILE A 5 32.69 -16.64 -17.64
C ILE A 5 32.33 -15.15 -17.55
N VAL A 6 33.22 -14.29 -17.05
CA VAL A 6 32.91 -12.85 -16.83
C VAL A 6 33.09 -11.99 -18.10
N ALA A 7 33.80 -12.47 -19.14
CA ALA A 7 34.04 -11.71 -20.37
C ALA A 7 32.98 -11.92 -21.48
N ALA A 8 32.12 -12.95 -21.37
CA ALA A 8 31.10 -13.24 -22.38
C ALA A 8 29.83 -12.38 -22.25
N CYS A 9 29.61 -11.73 -21.09
CA CYS A 9 28.36 -11.01 -20.83
C CYS A 9 28.35 -9.54 -21.28
N LEU A 10 29.47 -9.00 -21.78
CA LEU A 10 29.60 -7.57 -22.16
C LEU A 10 29.98 -7.31 -23.63
N ARG A 11 29.92 -8.31 -24.52
CA ARG A 11 30.11 -8.09 -25.97
C ARG A 11 29.14 -8.94 -26.80
N ALA A 12 27.91 -8.48 -26.89
CA ALA A 12 27.02 -8.80 -28.01
C ALA A 12 26.28 -7.53 -28.42
N ASP A 13 27.06 -6.59 -28.95
CA ASP A 13 26.62 -5.40 -29.66
C ASP A 13 25.66 -5.75 -30.80
N ARG A 14 24.49 -5.11 -30.80
CA ARG A 14 23.76 -4.49 -31.94
C ARG A 14 23.45 -5.30 -33.21
N VAL A 15 23.89 -6.55 -33.34
CA VAL A 15 23.69 -7.37 -34.55
C VAL A 15 22.50 -8.34 -34.40
N VAL A 16 22.13 -8.72 -33.18
CA VAL A 16 21.00 -9.65 -32.94
C VAL A 16 19.63 -8.98 -33.19
N VAL A 17 19.52 -7.66 -33.01
CA VAL A 17 18.28 -6.92 -33.30
C VAL A 17 18.04 -6.79 -34.82
N GLY A 18 19.08 -6.86 -35.65
CA GLY A 18 18.96 -6.75 -37.11
C GLY A 18 18.58 -8.07 -37.82
N ALA A 19 19.00 -9.22 -37.30
CA ALA A 19 18.78 -10.50 -37.97
C ALA A 19 17.35 -11.05 -37.83
N ALA A 20 16.60 -10.64 -36.81
CA ALA A 20 15.19 -11.01 -36.65
C ALA A 20 14.26 -10.32 -37.67
N PHE A 21 14.66 -9.18 -38.24
CA PHE A 21 13.85 -8.43 -39.21
C PHE A 21 14.05 -8.87 -40.68
N VAL A 22 15.15 -9.55 -41.00
CA VAL A 22 15.47 -9.91 -42.40
C VAL A 22 15.02 -11.34 -42.77
N ALA A 23 14.71 -12.20 -41.80
CA ALA A 23 14.34 -13.59 -42.04
C ALA A 23 12.84 -13.85 -42.37
N LEU A 24 12.01 -12.81 -42.57
CA LEU A 24 10.55 -12.96 -42.81
C LEU A 24 10.08 -12.53 -44.22
N LEU A 25 10.98 -12.32 -45.18
CA LEU A 25 10.61 -11.80 -46.51
C LEU A 25 10.61 -12.82 -47.66
N THR A 26 10.61 -14.14 -47.42
CA THR A 26 10.67 -15.11 -48.54
C THR A 26 9.63 -16.22 -48.54
N SER A 27 8.61 -16.23 -47.69
CA SER A 27 7.50 -17.19 -47.86
C SER A 27 6.18 -16.71 -47.25
N GLY A 28 5.29 -16.18 -48.09
CA GLY A 28 3.84 -16.38 -47.96
C GLY A 28 3.05 -15.80 -46.78
N ALA A 29 3.65 -15.04 -45.85
CA ALA A 29 2.92 -14.46 -44.71
C ALA A 29 2.27 -13.09 -44.98
N ALA A 30 2.17 -12.66 -46.24
CA ALA A 30 1.61 -11.36 -46.60
C ALA A 30 0.08 -11.25 -46.41
N PHE A 31 -0.63 -12.34 -46.16
CA PHE A 31 -2.10 -12.32 -45.94
C PHE A 31 -2.53 -12.12 -44.47
N ALA A 32 -1.61 -12.19 -43.51
CA ALA A 32 -1.95 -12.11 -42.08
C ALA A 32 -1.68 -10.72 -41.44
N ILE A 33 -0.95 -9.83 -42.14
CA ILE A 33 -0.58 -8.50 -41.62
C ILE A 33 -1.65 -7.46 -41.96
N ASP A 34 -2.36 -7.61 -43.09
CA ASP A 34 -3.45 -6.69 -43.47
C ASP A 34 -4.56 -6.64 -42.42
N ASN A 35 -4.92 -7.77 -41.82
CA ASN A 35 -5.98 -7.82 -40.82
C ASN A 35 -5.56 -7.23 -39.45
N TYR A 36 -4.25 -7.13 -39.19
CA TYR A 36 -3.71 -6.58 -37.95
C TYR A 36 -3.52 -5.06 -38.01
N LEU A 37 -3.26 -4.51 -39.21
CA LEU A 37 -3.16 -3.06 -39.43
C LEU A 37 -4.50 -2.40 -39.80
N ASN A 38 -5.47 -3.16 -40.33
CA ASN A 38 -6.79 -2.63 -40.70
C ASN A 38 -7.78 -2.50 -39.52
N LYS A 39 -7.33 -2.75 -38.27
CA LYS A 39 -8.14 -2.46 -37.07
C LYS A 39 -8.08 -0.99 -36.61
N SER A 40 -7.30 -0.16 -37.30
CA SER A 40 -7.19 1.28 -37.04
C SER A 40 -7.76 2.16 -38.16
N ALA A 41 -8.29 1.58 -39.24
CA ALA A 41 -9.01 2.29 -40.29
C ALA A 41 -10.52 2.02 -40.14
N VAL A 42 -11.09 2.46 -39.02
CA VAL A 42 -12.53 2.72 -38.96
C VAL A 42 -12.79 3.89 -39.89
N THR A 43 -13.23 3.58 -41.11
CA THR A 43 -13.79 4.55 -42.03
C THR A 43 -15.02 5.17 -41.36
N ALA A 44 -14.91 6.46 -41.06
CA ALA A 44 -16.00 7.30 -40.65
C ALA A 44 -16.95 7.51 -41.84
N GLU A 45 -17.83 6.55 -42.08
CA GLU A 45 -19.07 6.74 -42.83
C GLU A 45 -20.19 5.94 -42.15
N ALA A 46 -20.52 6.34 -40.92
CA ALA A 46 -21.80 6.01 -40.30
C ALA A 46 -22.70 7.23 -40.42
N THR A 47 -23.68 7.09 -41.29
CA THR A 47 -24.79 8.00 -41.55
C THR A 47 -25.41 8.54 -40.25
N LEU A 48 -25.64 9.84 -40.22
CA LEU A 48 -26.42 10.54 -39.20
C LEU A 48 -27.80 9.88 -39.02
N ASN A 49 -27.99 9.17 -37.90
CA ASN A 49 -29.19 9.18 -37.04
C ASN A 49 -29.21 7.92 -36.17
N GLY A 50 -29.00 8.10 -34.86
CA GLY A 50 -29.16 7.02 -33.89
C GLY A 50 -28.54 7.38 -32.56
N SER A 51 -29.28 8.12 -31.72
CA SER A 51 -28.92 8.29 -30.33
C SER A 51 -28.89 6.93 -29.62
N MET A 52 -27.78 6.59 -28.98
CA MET A 52 -27.71 5.85 -27.72
C MET A 52 -26.24 5.66 -27.37
N GLY A 53 -25.78 6.44 -26.40
CA GLY A 53 -24.47 6.24 -25.79
C GLY A 53 -24.38 4.82 -25.24
N ALA A 54 -23.41 4.06 -25.74
CA ALA A 54 -22.97 2.84 -25.09
C ALA A 54 -22.19 3.25 -23.83
N GLN A 55 -22.89 3.45 -22.72
CA GLN A 55 -22.24 3.41 -21.41
C GLN A 55 -21.67 2.00 -21.24
N ARG A 56 -20.34 1.90 -21.25
CA ARG A 56 -19.63 0.69 -20.83
C ARG A 56 -19.97 0.47 -19.36
N VAL A 57 -20.80 -0.54 -19.06
CA VAL A 57 -20.98 -1.02 -17.69
C VAL A 57 -19.64 -1.64 -17.30
N GLU A 58 -18.85 -0.95 -16.48
CA GLU A 58 -17.63 -1.51 -15.90
C GLU A 58 -18.04 -2.76 -15.11
N SER A 59 -17.48 -3.92 -15.47
CA SER A 59 -17.75 -5.14 -14.71
C SER A 59 -17.18 -4.98 -13.29
N PRO A 60 -17.81 -5.55 -12.24
CA PRO A 60 -17.27 -5.48 -10.88
C PRO A 60 -15.81 -5.95 -10.76
N VAL A 61 -15.40 -6.89 -11.62
CA VAL A 61 -14.02 -7.39 -11.71
C VAL A 61 -13.06 -6.34 -12.29
N GLU A 62 -13.51 -5.61 -13.31
CA GLU A 62 -12.72 -4.53 -13.91
C GLU A 62 -12.53 -3.38 -12.92
N LEU A 63 -13.59 -2.97 -12.22
CA LEU A 63 -13.49 -1.96 -11.17
C LEU A 63 -12.55 -2.38 -10.04
N ALA A 64 -12.62 -3.64 -9.59
CA ALA A 64 -11.71 -4.18 -8.58
C ALA A 64 -10.25 -4.19 -9.06
N ALA A 65 -10.00 -4.53 -10.34
CA ALA A 65 -8.66 -4.51 -10.92
C ALA A 65 -8.10 -3.08 -11.02
N VAL A 66 -8.93 -2.11 -11.42
CA VAL A 66 -8.55 -0.69 -11.44
C VAL A 66 -8.22 -0.19 -10.04
N GLN A 67 -9.07 -0.51 -9.05
CA GLN A 67 -8.84 -0.12 -7.66
C GLN A 67 -7.57 -0.76 -7.10
N LEU A 68 -7.32 -2.05 -7.38
CA LEU A 68 -6.10 -2.74 -6.98
C LEU A 68 -4.84 -2.07 -7.57
N GLY A 69 -4.89 -1.69 -8.85
CA GLY A 69 -3.79 -0.98 -9.51
C GLY A 69 -3.52 0.38 -8.88
N ARG A 70 -4.58 1.13 -8.52
CA ARG A 70 -4.47 2.41 -7.80
C ARG A 70 -3.88 2.22 -6.41
N ASP A 71 -4.39 1.28 -5.64
CA ASP A 71 -3.90 1.00 -4.28
C ASP A 71 -2.44 0.55 -4.29
N GLN A 72 -2.01 -0.21 -5.31
CA GLN A 72 -0.61 -0.57 -5.51
C GLN A 72 0.28 0.64 -5.78
N TYR A 73 -0.19 1.57 -6.62
CA TYR A 73 0.53 2.80 -6.89
C TYR A 73 0.66 3.66 -5.62
N CYS A 74 -0.43 3.90 -4.89
CA CYS A 74 -0.42 4.67 -3.64
C CYS A 74 0.51 4.03 -2.58
N LEU A 75 0.50 2.71 -2.46
CA LEU A 75 1.41 2.01 -1.54
C LEU A 75 2.88 2.20 -1.96
N ALA A 76 3.17 2.06 -3.25
CA ALA A 76 4.53 2.23 -3.77
C ALA A 76 5.04 3.66 -3.58
N GLU A 77 4.20 4.64 -3.85
CA GLU A 77 4.49 6.07 -3.68
C GLU A 77 4.83 6.37 -2.21
N ALA A 78 3.99 5.94 -1.27
CA ALA A 78 4.25 6.14 0.15
C ALA A 78 5.55 5.47 0.60
N ILE A 79 5.83 4.23 0.16
CA ILE A 79 7.11 3.56 0.45
C ILE A 79 8.30 4.38 -0.07
N TYR A 80 8.20 4.88 -1.30
CA TYR A 80 9.27 5.64 -1.94
C TYR A 80 9.53 6.97 -1.22
N HIS A 81 8.49 7.72 -0.85
CA HIS A 81 8.68 9.02 -0.21
C HIS A 81 9.14 8.90 1.25
N GLU A 82 8.64 7.91 1.97
CA GLU A 82 8.87 7.80 3.40
C GLU A 82 10.10 6.97 3.77
N ALA A 83 10.51 6.03 2.91
CA ALA A 83 11.52 5.05 3.29
C ALA A 83 12.56 4.74 2.21
N ARG A 84 12.60 5.48 1.08
CA ARG A 84 13.71 5.32 0.15
C ARG A 84 15.04 5.62 0.86
N GLY A 85 15.93 4.63 0.90
CA GLY A 85 17.22 4.73 1.59
C GLY A 85 17.26 4.17 3.01
N GLU A 86 16.13 3.79 3.61
CA GLU A 86 16.06 3.15 4.93
C GLU A 86 16.38 1.64 4.88
N GLY A 87 16.50 1.08 3.67
CA GLY A 87 16.65 -0.34 3.42
C GLY A 87 15.32 -1.11 3.46
N VAL A 88 15.37 -2.37 3.03
CA VAL A 88 14.16 -3.20 2.81
C VAL A 88 13.29 -3.34 4.07
N GLU A 89 13.90 -3.36 5.26
CA GLU A 89 13.13 -3.46 6.51
C GLU A 89 12.41 -2.15 6.86
N GLY A 90 13.00 -0.99 6.55
CA GLY A 90 12.33 0.31 6.70
C GLY A 90 11.19 0.49 5.70
N GLU A 91 11.40 0.11 4.44
CA GLU A 91 10.37 0.14 3.40
C GLU A 91 9.17 -0.76 3.75
N LYS A 92 9.43 -1.99 4.24
CA LYS A 92 8.37 -2.88 4.75
C LYS A 92 7.65 -2.31 5.97
N ALA A 93 8.38 -1.62 6.85
CA ALA A 93 7.80 -1.07 8.07
C ALA A 93 6.79 0.05 7.77
N VAL A 94 7.09 0.94 6.83
CA VAL A 94 6.12 1.94 6.34
C VAL A 94 4.90 1.27 5.72
N ALA A 95 5.11 0.27 4.86
CA ALA A 95 4.02 -0.48 4.25
C ALA A 95 3.14 -1.17 5.32
N GLU A 96 3.75 -1.72 6.37
CA GLU A 96 3.02 -2.36 7.47
C GLU A 96 2.13 -1.36 8.22
N VAL A 97 2.63 -0.15 8.49
CA VAL A 97 1.84 0.91 9.14
C VAL A 97 0.61 1.28 8.29
N ILE A 98 0.79 1.45 6.98
CA ILE A 98 -0.32 1.79 6.06
C ILE A 98 -1.38 0.67 6.08
N LEU A 99 -0.97 -0.59 5.93
CA LEU A 99 -1.92 -1.71 5.96
C LEU A 99 -2.54 -1.91 7.35
N GLN A 100 -1.82 -1.61 8.43
CA GLN A 100 -2.34 -1.66 9.79
C GLN A 100 -3.42 -0.60 10.00
N ARG A 101 -3.25 0.60 9.44
CA ARG A 101 -4.27 1.65 9.45
C ARG A 101 -5.54 1.19 8.76
N VAL A 102 -5.43 0.71 7.51
CA VAL A 102 -6.56 0.14 6.73
C VAL A 102 -7.31 -0.92 7.54
N ARG A 103 -6.58 -1.82 8.22
CA ARG A 103 -7.17 -2.93 9.00
C ARG A 103 -7.76 -2.53 10.35
N SER A 104 -7.35 -1.40 10.91
CA SER A 104 -7.68 -1.05 12.31
C SER A 104 -9.09 -0.50 12.51
N GLY A 105 -9.77 -0.05 11.46
CA GLY A 105 -11.09 0.60 11.53
C GLY A 105 -11.07 2.05 12.03
N TYR A 106 -9.93 2.57 12.50
CA TYR A 106 -9.79 3.97 12.95
C TYR A 106 -9.35 4.94 11.83
N TYR A 107 -8.89 4.39 10.71
CA TYR A 107 -8.38 5.12 9.53
C TYR A 107 -9.25 4.77 8.31
N PRO A 108 -9.05 5.40 7.14
CA PRO A 108 -9.79 5.03 5.94
C PRO A 108 -9.59 3.55 5.59
N ASN A 109 -10.54 3.00 4.82
CA ASN A 109 -10.60 1.56 4.54
C ASN A 109 -9.94 1.18 3.21
N SER A 110 -9.27 2.11 2.53
CA SER A 110 -8.43 1.85 1.35
C SER A 110 -7.02 2.42 1.51
N ILE A 111 -6.08 1.88 0.75
CA ILE A 111 -4.67 2.30 0.82
C ILE A 111 -4.55 3.75 0.37
N CYS A 112 -5.12 4.09 -0.79
CA CYS A 112 -5.02 5.46 -1.29
C CYS A 112 -5.65 6.49 -0.35
N GLU A 113 -6.78 6.19 0.29
CA GLU A 113 -7.36 7.13 1.25
C GLU A 113 -6.50 7.31 2.50
N VAL A 114 -5.82 6.26 2.98
CA VAL A 114 -4.83 6.38 4.06
C VAL A 114 -3.65 7.25 3.64
N VAL A 115 -3.16 7.07 2.41
CA VAL A 115 -2.00 7.79 1.88
C VAL A 115 -2.31 9.28 1.64
N TYR A 116 -3.49 9.59 1.14
CA TYR A 116 -3.92 10.97 0.87
C TYR A 116 -4.80 11.56 1.98
N GLU A 117 -4.80 10.97 3.18
CA GLU A 117 -5.57 11.46 4.32
C GLU A 117 -5.15 12.89 4.70
N GLY A 118 -6.12 13.81 4.72
CA GLY A 118 -5.94 15.22 5.09
C GLY A 118 -5.59 16.17 3.94
N THR A 119 -5.45 15.68 2.71
CA THR A 119 -5.17 16.50 1.52
C THR A 119 -6.29 17.49 1.17
N ASP A 120 -7.52 17.20 1.57
CA ASP A 120 -8.72 17.99 1.32
C ASP A 120 -8.91 19.18 2.29
N ARG A 121 -8.12 19.25 3.37
CA ARG A 121 -8.28 20.24 4.44
C ARG A 121 -7.72 21.63 4.13
N GLY A 122 -6.82 21.75 3.15
CA GLY A 122 -6.21 23.01 2.74
C GLY A 122 -5.27 23.66 3.79
N ASP A 123 -5.07 23.05 4.95
CA ASP A 123 -4.20 23.51 6.05
C ASP A 123 -2.75 22.96 5.96
N ARG A 124 -2.45 22.21 4.88
CA ARG A 124 -1.18 21.51 4.62
C ARG A 124 -0.82 20.44 5.67
N LEU A 125 -1.76 20.03 6.52
CA LEU A 125 -1.58 18.96 7.48
C LEU A 125 -1.92 17.61 6.83
N CYS A 126 -1.10 17.12 5.91
CA CYS A 126 -1.28 15.78 5.36
C CYS A 126 -0.71 14.70 6.28
N GLN A 127 -1.28 13.50 6.21
CA GLN A 127 -0.72 12.34 6.87
C GLN A 127 0.70 12.02 6.39
N PHE A 128 0.91 12.07 5.08
CA PHE A 128 2.22 11.99 4.46
C PHE A 128 2.55 13.36 3.87
N SER A 129 3.66 13.97 4.26
CA SER A 129 3.90 15.39 3.96
C SER A 129 3.91 15.67 2.45
N TYR A 130 4.50 14.76 1.68
CA TYR A 130 4.57 14.85 0.22
C TYR A 130 3.17 14.90 -0.43
N ALA A 131 2.13 14.33 0.20
CA ALA A 131 0.77 14.34 -0.35
C ALA A 131 0.15 15.75 -0.37
N CYS A 132 0.62 16.66 0.48
CA CYS A 132 0.18 18.06 0.53
C CYS A 132 1.09 19.01 -0.25
N ASP A 133 2.20 18.49 -0.79
CA ASP A 133 3.17 19.31 -1.50
C ASP A 133 2.74 19.48 -2.96
N SER A 134 2.83 20.70 -3.46
CA SER A 134 2.28 21.09 -4.76
C SER A 134 3.31 21.03 -5.89
N ALA A 135 4.49 20.44 -5.65
CA ALA A 135 5.61 20.51 -6.59
C ALA A 135 6.54 19.30 -6.52
N GLY A 136 6.59 18.52 -7.62
CA GLY A 136 7.77 17.69 -7.93
C GLY A 136 7.91 16.38 -7.14
N ASP A 137 6.84 15.90 -6.51
CA ASP A 137 6.84 14.64 -5.78
C ASP A 137 6.71 13.40 -6.69
N ASP A 138 6.87 13.56 -8.01
CA ASP A 138 7.08 12.41 -8.87
C ASP A 138 8.37 11.68 -8.46
N PRO A 139 8.36 10.34 -8.37
CA PRO A 139 9.55 9.57 -8.04
C PRO A 139 10.73 9.83 -9.00
N ILE A 140 11.68 10.67 -8.58
CA ILE A 140 12.83 11.11 -9.39
C ILE A 140 14.00 10.11 -9.46
N GLU A 141 14.04 9.09 -8.58
CA GLU A 141 15.10 8.07 -8.53
C GLU A 141 14.58 6.75 -9.13
N PRO A 142 14.84 6.44 -10.41
CA PRO A 142 14.15 5.35 -11.12
C PRO A 142 14.34 3.98 -10.45
N ASN A 143 15.55 3.70 -9.97
CA ASN A 143 15.84 2.43 -9.30
C ASN A 143 15.09 2.30 -7.98
N ALA A 144 15.00 3.38 -7.18
CA ALA A 144 14.28 3.36 -5.91
C ALA A 144 12.77 3.29 -6.12
N TRP A 145 12.28 3.96 -7.16
CA TRP A 145 10.89 3.87 -7.57
C TRP A 145 10.51 2.45 -8.03
N GLU A 146 11.33 1.83 -8.88
CA GLU A 146 11.11 0.45 -9.31
C GLU A 146 11.08 -0.52 -8.13
N ARG A 147 12.04 -0.40 -7.18
CA ARG A 147 12.04 -1.23 -5.96
C ARG A 147 10.78 -1.05 -5.13
N SER A 148 10.32 0.19 -4.97
CA SER A 148 9.11 0.49 -4.19
C SER A 148 7.85 -0.11 -4.85
N GLN A 149 7.74 -0.02 -6.18
CA GLN A 149 6.65 -0.66 -6.94
C GLN A 149 6.68 -2.19 -6.83
N GLN A 150 7.86 -2.80 -6.97
CA GLN A 150 8.03 -4.26 -6.83
C GLN A 150 7.68 -4.73 -5.42
N LEU A 151 8.10 -3.99 -4.39
CA LEU A 151 7.82 -4.31 -3.00
C LEU A 151 6.31 -4.21 -2.71
N ALA A 152 5.66 -3.09 -3.10
CA ALA A 152 4.22 -2.89 -2.96
C ALA A 152 3.42 -4.02 -3.64
N SER A 153 3.77 -4.34 -4.89
CA SER A 153 3.12 -5.41 -5.65
C SER A 153 3.24 -6.77 -4.94
N ARG A 154 4.43 -7.12 -4.45
CA ARG A 154 4.66 -8.39 -3.74
C ARG A 154 3.97 -8.47 -2.39
N ILE A 155 3.86 -7.35 -1.66
CA ILE A 155 3.10 -7.27 -0.41
C ILE A 155 1.61 -7.48 -0.69
N MET A 156 1.05 -6.77 -1.66
CA MET A 156 -0.37 -6.85 -2.00
C MET A 156 -0.76 -8.21 -2.58
N ALA A 157 0.14 -8.84 -3.36
CA ALA A 157 -0.02 -10.20 -3.83
C ALA A 157 0.17 -11.27 -2.73
N GLY A 158 0.48 -10.87 -1.48
CA GLY A 158 0.71 -11.79 -0.36
C GLY A 158 2.00 -12.61 -0.44
N SER A 159 2.87 -12.32 -1.42
CA SER A 159 4.18 -12.96 -1.58
C SER A 159 5.18 -12.49 -0.52
N ILE A 160 4.96 -11.33 0.06
CA ILE A 160 5.65 -10.83 1.26
C ILE A 160 4.59 -10.65 2.35
N LYS A 161 4.73 -11.39 3.46
CA LYS A 161 3.88 -11.22 4.64
C LYS A 161 4.45 -10.13 5.55
N LEU A 162 3.60 -9.19 5.92
CA LEU A 162 3.84 -8.19 6.96
C LEU A 162 3.07 -8.59 8.23
N GLY A 163 3.55 -8.25 9.42
CA GLY A 163 2.85 -8.56 10.68
C GLY A 163 3.74 -8.80 11.89
N GLY A 164 4.85 -8.07 12.01
CA GLY A 164 5.75 -8.22 13.14
C GLY A 164 6.97 -7.33 13.14
N GLN A 165 7.17 -6.51 12.10
CA GLN A 165 8.34 -5.65 11.99
C GLN A 165 8.18 -4.48 12.95
N THR A 166 7.03 -3.82 12.91
CA THR A 166 6.74 -2.60 13.67
C THR A 166 6.05 -2.84 15.01
N GLY A 167 5.61 -4.08 15.29
CA GLY A 167 4.82 -4.38 16.48
C GLY A 167 3.40 -3.82 16.42
N ASN A 168 2.74 -3.91 15.26
CA ASN A 168 1.40 -3.37 15.00
C ASN A 168 1.32 -1.84 15.16
N ALA A 169 2.33 -1.12 14.68
CA ALA A 169 2.34 0.33 14.75
C ALA A 169 1.33 0.96 13.78
N THR A 170 0.76 2.08 14.18
CA THR A 170 -0.09 2.93 13.32
C THR A 170 0.54 4.29 13.08
N ASN A 171 1.60 4.63 13.82
CA ASN A 171 2.26 5.91 13.80
C ASN A 171 3.77 5.71 13.83
N TYR A 172 4.50 6.62 13.21
CA TYR A 172 5.95 6.71 13.34
C TYR A 172 6.40 8.15 13.18
N HIS A 173 7.62 8.42 13.61
CA HIS A 173 8.33 9.65 13.26
C HIS A 173 9.81 9.35 13.03
N THR A 174 10.49 10.23 12.33
CA THR A 174 11.96 10.18 12.23
C THR A 174 12.60 10.54 13.57
N VAL A 175 13.74 9.93 13.90
CA VAL A 175 14.56 10.27 15.08
C VAL A 175 14.98 11.74 15.12
N ALA A 176 14.90 12.46 14.00
CA ALA A 176 15.24 13.88 13.90
C ALA A 176 14.17 14.82 14.48
N VAL A 177 12.97 14.32 14.80
CA VAL A 177 11.86 15.13 15.34
C VAL A 177 11.26 14.51 16.60
N SER A 178 10.57 15.33 17.39
CA SER A 178 9.90 14.90 18.63
C SER A 178 8.47 15.45 18.65
N PRO A 179 7.49 14.71 18.09
CA PRO A 179 6.11 15.20 18.04
C PRO A 179 5.40 15.04 19.38
N ASP A 180 4.52 15.99 19.72
CA ASP A 180 3.81 16.02 21.00
C ASP A 180 2.98 14.75 21.26
N TRP A 181 2.42 14.14 20.22
CA TRP A 181 1.63 12.92 20.32
C TRP A 181 2.45 11.70 20.73
N ALA A 182 3.78 11.69 20.56
CA ALA A 182 4.61 10.51 20.84
C ALA A 182 4.55 10.10 22.32
N GLY A 183 4.42 11.07 23.23
CA GLY A 183 4.29 10.81 24.67
C GLY A 183 2.96 10.16 25.06
N ALA A 184 1.94 10.27 24.22
CA ALA A 184 0.61 9.68 24.45
C ALA A 184 0.45 8.28 23.83
N MET A 185 1.50 7.73 23.21
CA MET A 185 1.45 6.44 22.53
C MET A 185 2.52 5.48 23.05
N GLU A 186 2.31 4.17 22.84
CA GLU A 186 3.30 3.17 23.19
C GLU A 186 4.35 3.07 22.08
N ARG A 187 5.60 3.43 22.39
CA ARG A 187 6.75 3.17 21.51
C ARG A 187 6.96 1.66 21.37
N THR A 188 6.92 1.14 20.15
CA THR A 188 7.02 -0.30 19.86
C THR A 188 8.44 -0.70 19.48
N ARG A 189 8.96 -0.11 18.39
CA ARG A 189 10.27 -0.43 17.80
C ARG A 189 10.92 0.80 17.19
N GLN A 190 12.20 0.67 16.88
CA GLN A 190 12.91 1.56 15.99
C GLN A 190 13.55 0.74 14.87
N ILE A 191 13.32 1.14 13.63
CA ILE A 191 13.88 0.51 12.43
C ILE A 191 14.46 1.62 11.57
N GLY A 192 15.77 1.57 11.32
CA GLY A 192 16.48 2.67 10.68
C GLY A 192 16.30 3.97 11.47
N ASN A 193 15.93 5.03 10.77
CA ASN A 193 15.67 6.35 11.33
C ASN A 193 14.24 6.53 11.83
N HIS A 194 13.39 5.49 11.76
CA HIS A 194 11.99 5.57 12.17
C HIS A 194 11.75 4.95 13.54
N VAL A 195 11.06 5.71 14.41
CA VAL A 195 10.54 5.25 15.69
C VAL A 195 9.05 5.00 15.54
N PHE A 196 8.61 3.79 15.84
CA PHE A 196 7.25 3.31 15.62
C PHE A 196 6.44 3.28 16.93
N TYR A 197 5.15 3.55 16.79
CA TYR A 197 4.20 3.68 17.90
C TYR A 197 2.88 3.03 17.57
N ARG A 198 2.23 2.53 18.62
CA ARG A 198 0.84 2.05 18.57
C ARG A 198 0.03 2.67 19.69
N ARG A 199 -1.29 2.69 19.54
CA ARG A 199 -2.17 2.98 20.68
C ARG A 199 -1.96 1.92 21.76
N ALA A 200 -1.94 2.33 23.02
CA ALA A 200 -1.91 1.39 24.13
C ALA A 200 -3.09 0.40 23.98
N PRO A 201 -2.89 -0.91 24.24
CA PRO A 201 -4.01 -1.85 24.30
C PRO A 201 -5.09 -1.33 25.26
N LEU A 202 -6.37 -1.49 24.92
CA LEU A 202 -7.49 -0.98 25.75
C LEU A 202 -7.39 -1.44 27.22
N ILE A 203 -6.87 -2.65 27.48
CA ILE A 203 -6.64 -3.18 28.83
C ILE A 203 -5.60 -2.36 29.61
N ARG A 204 -4.53 -1.93 28.94
CA ARG A 204 -3.48 -1.11 29.53
C ARG A 204 -3.95 0.33 29.71
N ALA A 205 -4.66 0.87 28.73
CA ALA A 205 -5.24 2.21 28.81
C ALA A 205 -6.29 2.32 29.95
N LYS A 206 -7.05 1.25 30.19
CA LYS A 206 -7.94 1.12 31.35
C LYS A 206 -7.16 1.09 32.68
N ALA A 207 -6.11 0.27 32.79
CA ALA A 207 -5.29 0.22 34.00
C ALA A 207 -4.60 1.57 34.29
N GLU A 208 -4.08 2.25 33.26
CA GLU A 208 -3.42 3.55 33.39
C GLU A 208 -4.41 4.69 33.76
N THR A 209 -5.66 4.64 33.29
CA THR A 209 -6.70 5.60 33.71
C THR A 209 -7.18 5.38 35.15
N GLU A 210 -7.22 4.13 35.62
CA GLU A 210 -7.52 3.81 37.02
C GLU A 210 -6.40 4.28 37.97
N GLU A 211 -5.15 4.30 37.51
CA GLU A 211 -3.97 4.67 38.31
C GLU A 211 -3.57 6.16 38.19
N ASN A 212 -3.94 6.84 37.10
CA ASN A 212 -3.66 8.26 36.86
C ASN A 212 -4.91 9.01 36.33
N PRO A 213 -5.58 9.86 37.15
CA PRO A 213 -6.78 10.59 36.74
C PRO A 213 -6.54 11.69 35.68
N ALA A 214 -5.28 11.99 35.32
CA ALA A 214 -4.94 12.88 34.21
C ALA A 214 -4.76 12.15 32.87
N ALA A 215 -4.84 10.81 32.83
CA ALA A 215 -4.81 10.04 31.59
C ALA A 215 -6.13 10.23 30.78
N PRO A 216 -6.09 10.16 29.44
CA PRO A 216 -7.28 10.33 28.61
C PRO A 216 -8.35 9.28 28.96
N SER A 217 -9.58 9.70 29.29
CA SER A 217 -10.64 8.81 29.80
C SER A 217 -11.32 7.93 28.74
N GLY A 218 -10.76 7.84 27.53
CA GLY A 218 -11.36 7.10 26.42
C GLY A 218 -10.58 7.21 25.11
N VAL A 219 -11.09 6.56 24.07
CA VAL A 219 -10.56 6.60 22.71
C VAL A 219 -11.19 7.77 21.95
N LEU A 220 -10.36 8.66 21.39
CA LEU A 220 -10.83 9.70 20.48
C LEU A 220 -11.15 9.09 19.10
N LEU A 221 -12.41 9.23 18.68
CA LEU A 221 -12.92 8.86 17.36
C LEU A 221 -12.80 10.03 16.37
N ARG A 222 -13.04 9.72 15.09
CA ARG A 222 -12.90 10.65 13.95
C ARG A 222 -13.85 11.85 14.00
N ASP A 223 -15.02 11.67 14.58
CA ASP A 223 -16.03 12.71 14.78
C ASP A 223 -15.71 13.63 15.99
N GLY A 224 -14.56 13.42 16.63
CA GLY A 224 -14.15 14.14 17.83
C GLY A 224 -14.77 13.58 19.12
N THR A 225 -15.57 12.51 19.03
CA THR A 225 -16.15 11.87 20.21
C THR A 225 -15.09 11.08 20.97
N ILE A 226 -15.02 11.28 22.28
CA ILE A 226 -14.26 10.40 23.17
C ILE A 226 -15.19 9.28 23.62
N VAL A 227 -14.93 8.05 23.18
CA VAL A 227 -15.66 6.88 23.68
C VAL A 227 -14.91 6.24 24.84
N PRO A 228 -15.57 5.96 25.98
CA PRO A 228 -14.94 5.31 27.13
C PRO A 228 -14.25 3.99 26.74
N TYR A 229 -13.13 3.64 27.40
CA TYR A 229 -12.41 2.40 27.09
C TYR A 229 -13.22 1.12 27.32
N ASP A 230 -14.28 1.19 28.12
CA ASP A 230 -15.25 0.12 28.38
C ASP A 230 -16.44 0.11 27.41
N ASP A 231 -16.44 0.98 26.38
CA ASP A 231 -17.50 1.03 25.37
C ASP A 231 -17.52 -0.27 24.54
N PRO A 232 -18.67 -0.99 24.48
CA PRO A 232 -18.80 -2.25 23.73
C PRO A 232 -18.69 -2.09 22.20
N THR A 233 -18.65 -0.86 21.68
CA THR A 233 -18.42 -0.56 20.26
C THR A 233 -16.94 -0.44 19.90
N LEU A 234 -16.03 -0.30 20.88
CA LEU A 234 -14.57 -0.28 20.68
C LEU A 234 -13.95 -1.66 20.39
N VAL A 235 -14.79 -2.67 20.23
CA VAL A 235 -14.37 -4.03 19.93
C VAL A 235 -13.70 -4.02 18.55
N PRO A 236 -12.39 -4.31 18.44
CA PRO A 236 -11.72 -4.30 17.15
C PRO A 236 -12.42 -5.31 16.23
N ALA A 237 -12.51 -5.03 14.93
CA ALA A 237 -13.14 -5.94 13.95
C ALA A 237 -12.57 -7.37 13.99
N SER A 238 -11.37 -7.56 14.58
CA SER A 238 -10.73 -8.86 14.85
C SER A 238 -11.23 -9.61 16.11
N SER A 239 -12.08 -9.03 16.95
CA SER A 239 -12.59 -9.69 18.16
C SER A 239 -13.63 -10.77 17.86
N LEU A 240 -14.36 -10.67 16.73
CA LEU A 240 -15.17 -11.80 16.26
C LEU A 240 -14.27 -13.02 15.98
N GLU A 241 -13.08 -12.80 15.41
CA GLU A 241 -12.11 -13.86 15.12
C GLU A 241 -11.40 -14.38 16.38
N ILE A 242 -11.10 -13.51 17.36
CA ILE A 242 -10.47 -13.91 18.62
C ILE A 242 -11.46 -14.70 19.50
N LYS A 243 -12.73 -14.30 19.59
CA LYS A 243 -13.76 -15.11 20.28
C LYS A 243 -13.90 -16.47 19.63
N THR A 244 -13.97 -16.51 18.30
CA THR A 244 -14.07 -17.77 17.54
C THR A 244 -12.86 -18.68 17.79
N LYS A 245 -11.64 -18.13 17.80
CA LYS A 245 -10.43 -18.91 18.05
C LYS A 245 -10.33 -19.42 19.49
N ILE A 246 -10.70 -18.59 20.47
CA ILE A 246 -10.71 -18.96 21.89
C ILE A 246 -11.80 -20.00 22.20
N GLU A 247 -12.95 -19.94 21.55
CA GLU A 247 -14.01 -20.94 21.67
C GLU A 247 -13.63 -22.26 20.98
N ILE A 248 -12.96 -22.20 19.82
CA ILE A 248 -12.43 -23.38 19.13
C ILE A 248 -11.32 -24.06 19.96
N ASP A 249 -10.38 -23.30 20.51
CA ASP A 249 -9.28 -23.85 21.31
C ASP A 249 -9.79 -24.48 22.62
N ARG A 250 -10.88 -23.95 23.19
CA ARG A 250 -11.58 -24.57 24.34
C ARG A 250 -12.31 -25.85 23.96
N ALA A 251 -13.02 -25.87 22.84
CA ALA A 251 -13.73 -27.06 22.35
C ALA A 251 -12.78 -28.23 22.01
N VAL A 252 -11.54 -27.93 21.61
CA VAL A 252 -10.51 -28.94 21.34
C VAL A 252 -9.89 -29.48 22.64
N SER A 253 -9.78 -28.65 23.69
CA SER A 253 -9.26 -29.04 25.01
C SER A 253 -10.22 -29.92 25.81
N ASP A 254 -11.53 -29.73 25.66
CA ASP A 254 -12.55 -30.47 26.43
C ASP A 254 -12.96 -31.80 25.77
N GLY A 255 -12.35 -32.15 24.62
CA GLY A 255 -12.68 -33.33 23.82
C GLY A 255 -11.54 -34.35 23.64
N SER A 256 -10.45 -34.27 24.41
CA SER A 256 -9.33 -35.24 24.40
C SER A 256 -9.21 -35.99 25.73
#